data_AF-A0A350NSM9-F1
#
_entry.id   AF-A0A350NSM9-F1
#
_cell.length_a   1.000
_cell.length_b   1.000
_cell.length_c   1.000
_cell.angle_alpha   90.00
_cell.angle_beta   90.00
_cell.angle_gamma   90.00
#
_symmetry.space_group_name_H-M   'P 1'
#
loop_
_entity.id
_entity.type
_entity.pdbx_description
1 polymer ?
#
loop_
_entity_poly.entity_id
_entity_poly.type
_entity_poly.pdbx_seq_one_letter_code
_entity_poly.pdbx_strand_id
1 'polypeptide(L)' 'MEDRSKAASQAASEHAVERARILELRRAIERHNQLYYVEDSPEIGDAEYDTLMRELRTLEEKHPDLADPA' A
#
# COMPACT_ATOMS: atom_id res chain seq x y z
N MET A 1 -1.34 -23.60 28.39
CA MET A 1 -1.41 -22.12 28.50
C MET A 1 -0.50 -21.54 27.41
N GLU A 2 -0.80 -21.77 26.13
CA GLU A 2 0.16 -21.49 25.04
C GLU A 2 -0.31 -20.50 23.97
N ASP A 3 -1.58 -20.07 23.99
CA ASP A 3 -2.14 -19.31 22.86
C ASP A 3 -1.70 -17.85 22.74
N ARG A 4 -1.15 -17.25 23.80
CA ARG A 4 -0.78 -15.81 23.77
C ARG A 4 0.50 -15.52 22.98
N SER A 5 1.38 -16.51 22.81
CA SER A 5 2.68 -16.32 22.15
C SER A 5 2.57 -16.30 20.62
N LYS A 6 1.61 -17.01 20.03
CA LYS A 6 1.43 -17.04 18.57
C LYS A 6 0.81 -15.76 18.04
N ALA A 7 -0.19 -15.21 18.73
CA ALA A 7 -0.91 -14.02 18.30
C ALA A 7 0.01 -12.80 18.10
N ALA A 8 0.96 -12.58 19.00
CA ALA A 8 1.92 -11.47 18.89
C ALA A 8 2.90 -11.64 17.71
N SER A 9 3.33 -12.87 17.44
CA SER A 9 4.20 -13.15 16.28
C SER A 9 3.46 -13.00 14.94
N GLN A 10 2.16 -13.30 14.94
CA GLN A 10 1.34 -13.26 13.74
C GLN A 10 0.96 -11.83 13.37
N ALA A 11 0.53 -11.01 14.33
CA ALA A 11 0.24 -9.60 14.12
C ALA A 11 1.47 -8.81 13.61
N ALA A 12 2.68 -9.11 14.11
CA ALA A 12 3.91 -8.49 13.62
C ALA A 12 4.23 -8.88 12.16
N SER A 13 3.93 -10.12 11.77
CA SER A 13 4.12 -10.59 10.40
C SER A 13 3.08 -10.00 9.43
N GLU A 14 1.82 -9.87 9.84
CA GLU A 14 0.74 -9.24 9.08
C GLU A 14 1.07 -7.77 8.81
N HIS A 15 1.52 -7.06 9.85
CA HIS A 15 1.94 -5.67 9.76
C HIS A 15 3.14 -5.46 8.80
N ALA A 16 4.07 -6.42 8.77
CA ALA A 16 5.19 -6.38 7.81
C ALA A 16 4.71 -6.62 6.36
N VAL A 17 3.73 -7.50 6.16
CA VAL A 17 3.12 -7.74 4.84
C VAL A 17 2.34 -6.51 4.37
N GLU A 18 1.56 -5.88 5.25
CA GLU A 18 0.79 -4.68 4.93
C GLU A 18 1.70 -3.49 4.62
N ARG A 19 2.79 -3.32 5.38
CA ARG A 19 3.85 -2.35 5.05
C ARG A 19 4.46 -2.59 3.68
N ALA A 20 4.78 -3.84 3.35
CA ALA A 20 5.30 -4.18 2.03
C ALA A 20 4.29 -3.82 0.93
N ARG A 21 3.01 -4.12 1.15
CA ARG A 21 1.93 -3.79 0.20
C ARG A 21 1.76 -2.29 0.01
N ILE A 22 1.78 -1.49 1.08
CA ILE A 22 1.74 -0.02 1.01
C ILE A 22 2.90 0.50 0.15
N LEU A 23 4.12 0.01 0.39
CA LEU A 23 5.29 0.42 -0.38
C LEU A 23 5.19 0.04 -1.87
N GLU A 24 4.65 -1.13 -2.18
CA GLU A 24 4.39 -1.55 -3.56
C GLU A 24 3.37 -0.64 -4.24
N LEU A 25 2.24 -0.37 -3.59
CA LEU A 25 1.20 0.51 -4.11
C LEU A 25 1.73 1.91 -4.37
N ARG A 26 2.50 2.48 -3.44
CA ARG A 26 3.15 3.79 -3.63
C ARG A 26 4.08 3.80 -4.84
N ARG A 27 4.91 2.78 -5.00
CA ARG A 27 5.81 2.65 -6.17
C ARG A 27 5.03 2.51 -7.48
N ALA A 28 3.95 1.73 -7.48
CA ALA A 28 3.11 1.57 -8.66
C ALA A 28 2.44 2.89 -9.04
N ILE A 29 1.81 3.57 -8.06
CA ILE A 29 1.18 4.88 -8.25
C ILE A 29 2.18 5.90 -8.78
N GLU A 30 3.37 6.01 -8.18
CA GLU A 30 4.42 6.91 -8.63
C GLU A 30 4.87 6.60 -10.06
N ARG A 31 5.07 5.32 -10.39
CA ARG A 31 5.41 4.90 -11.75
C ARG A 31 4.32 5.28 -12.75
N HIS A 32 3.04 5.09 -12.40
CA HIS A 32 1.93 5.45 -13.27
C HIS A 32 1.79 6.97 -13.41
N ASN A 33 2.06 7.75 -12.35
CA ASN A 33 2.12 9.20 -12.44
C ASN A 33 3.24 9.67 -13.36
N GLN A 34 4.43 9.07 -13.29
CA GLN A 34 5.52 9.38 -14.22
C GLN A 34 5.14 9.04 -15.66
N LEU A 35 4.56 7.87 -15.91
CA LEU A 35 4.10 7.48 -17.24
C LEU A 35 3.03 8.43 -17.79
N TYR A 36 2.13 8.91 -16.93
CA TYR A 36 1.05 9.83 -17.31
C TYR A 36 1.58 11.25 -17.57
N TYR A 37 2.38 11.81 -16.65
CA TYR A 37 2.78 13.22 -16.70
C TYR A 37 4.09 13.48 -17.43
N VAL A 38 5.01 12.52 -17.47
CA VAL A 38 6.36 12.68 -18.03
C VAL A 38 6.46 12.02 -19.40
N GLU A 39 6.06 10.75 -19.49
CA GLU A 39 6.25 9.94 -20.70
C GLU A 39 5.07 10.04 -21.69
N ASP A 40 3.95 10.65 -21.29
CA ASP A 40 2.68 10.70 -22.06
C ASP A 40 2.25 9.32 -22.60
N SER A 41 2.53 8.28 -21.80
CA SER A 41 2.33 6.87 -22.14
C SER A 41 1.65 6.13 -20.99
N PRO A 42 0.40 6.48 -20.63
CA PRO A 42 -0.31 5.83 -19.54
C PRO A 42 -0.52 4.34 -19.82
N GLU A 43 -0.08 3.49 -18.89
CA GLU A 43 -0.26 2.03 -18.98
C GLU A 43 -1.57 1.53 -18.38
N ILE A 44 -2.18 2.32 -17.49
CA ILE A 44 -3.44 2.00 -16.82
C ILE A 44 -4.42 3.15 -16.98
N GLY A 45 -5.72 2.85 -16.98
CA GLY A 45 -6.77 3.85 -17.00
C GLY A 45 -7.07 4.46 -15.64
N ASP A 46 -7.82 5.56 -15.62
CA ASP A 46 -8.22 6.28 -14.40
C ASP A 46 -8.88 5.36 -13.35
N ALA A 47 -9.74 4.43 -13.78
CA ALA A 47 -10.43 3.50 -12.89
C ALA A 47 -9.48 2.51 -12.17
N GLU A 48 -8.40 2.11 -12.85
CA GLU A 48 -7.38 1.22 -12.27
C GLU A 48 -6.51 2.01 -11.30
N TYR A 49 -6.11 3.24 -11.67
CA TYR A 49 -5.38 4.15 -10.79
C TYR A 49 -6.18 4.47 -9.52
N ASP A 50 -7.48 4.77 -9.65
CA ASP A 50 -8.40 4.97 -8.54
C ASP A 50 -8.47 3.75 -7.62
N THR A 51 -8.38 2.55 -8.19
CA THR A 51 -8.37 1.31 -7.42
C THR A 51 -7.09 1.16 -6.61
N LEU A 52 -5.92 1.42 -7.20
CA LEU A 52 -4.64 1.44 -6.49
C LEU A 52 -4.64 2.48 -5.35
N MET A 53 -5.12 3.69 -5.64
CA MET A 53 -5.21 4.77 -4.66
C MET A 53 -6.18 4.48 -3.52
N ARG A 54 -7.32 3.83 -3.78
CA ARG A 54 -8.26 3.41 -2.75
C ARG A 54 -7.68 2.30 -1.87
N GLU A 55 -6.98 1.33 -2.47
CA GLU A 55 -6.32 0.28 -1.71
C GLU A 55 -5.24 0.85 -0.78
N LEU A 56 -4.40 1.77 -1.30
CA LEU A 56 -3.37 2.44 -0.53
C LEU A 56 -3.99 3.18 0.67
N ARG A 57 -5.01 4.01 0.43
CA ARG A 57 -5.72 4.74 1.50
C ARG A 57 -6.32 3.80 2.53
N THR A 58 -6.95 2.72 2.09
CA THR A 58 -7.56 1.74 3.01
C THR A 58 -6.50 1.11 3.92
N LEU A 59 -5.32 0.82 3.41
CA LEU A 59 -4.22 0.26 4.20
C LEU A 59 -3.62 1.30 5.15
N GLU A 60 -3.45 2.54 4.71
CA GLU A 60 -2.96 3.65 5.54
C GLU A 60 -3.95 4.04 6.65
N GLU A 61 -5.26 3.98 6.39
CA GLU A 61 -6.30 4.20 7.40
C GLU A 61 -6.32 3.10 8.46
N LYS A 62 -6.08 1.84 8.05
CA LYS A 62 -5.96 0.71 8.97
C LYS A 62 -4.67 0.77 9.79
N HIS A 63 -3.61 1.30 9.21
CA HIS A 63 -2.27 1.37 9.78
C HIS A 63 -1.73 2.80 9.77
N PRO A 64 -2.23 3.67 10.65
CA PRO A 64 -1.86 5.08 10.68
C PRO A 64 -0.37 5.32 11.03
N ASP A 65 0.33 4.31 11.56
CA ASP A 65 1.79 4.34 11.76
C ASP A 65 2.59 4.04 10.49
N LEU A 66 1.93 3.49 9.46
CA LEU A 66 2.46 3.28 8.11
C LEU A 66 2.07 4.39 7.13
N ALA A 67 1.04 5.16 7.46
CA ALA A 67 0.66 6.36 6.72
C ALA A 67 1.85 7.33 6.68
N ASP A 68 2.23 7.75 5.46
CA ASP A 68 3.26 8.79 5.31
C ASP A 68 2.60 10.14 5.60
N PRO A 69 3.12 10.97 6.52
CA PRO A 69 2.64 12.33 6.70
C PRO A 69 3.12 13.30 5.60
N ALA A 70 3.74 12.80 4.52
CA ALA A 70 4.32 13.59 3.44
C ALA A 70 3.32 14.54 2.76
#